data_AF-A0A164AZF4-F1
#
_entry.id   AF-A0A164AZF4-F1
#
_cell.length_a   1.000
_cell.length_b   1.000
_cell.length_c   1.000
_cell.angle_alpha   90.00
_cell.angle_beta   90.00
_cell.angle_gamma   90.00
#
_symmetry.space_group_name_H-M   'P 1'
#
loop_
_entity.id
_entity.type
_entity.pdbx_description
1 polymer ?
#
loop_
_entity_poly.entity_id
_entity_poly.type
_entity_poly.pdbx_seq_one_letter_code
_entity_poly.pdbx_strand_id
1 'polypeptide(L)'
;MGTTVFERQAPTPAVVGRSLSDTRSGVFWMEDLPDALRPDRATLRGAVEADVVVVGGGYTGLWTALLATLRDPGRRVVVLEANRVGWAASGRNGGFCEASLTHGHENGARRWPDEIQTLERLGRENLDEIEQTVRDLGLDVQFERTGQLAPAVEPHQLAWLHDWRDEAASDPDVVFLDQEAARASVASPTYLGAIWEKSTCALVHPARLAAELARAAEERGVRIFERSRVSSLETTATGVTVRTAEGGVTAAHAVLATNVFPSLLRRNRLMTVPVYDYVLMTEPLSAQQWEDIGWRDRQGIGDMANQFHYYRPTQDGRILFGGYDAIYHYGRRVDPRYEHRPDVWAKLASHFFTTFPQLEGVRFSHQWAGAIDSSTQFTAFYGTARAGRVAYAAGFTGLGVGSTRFAGNVMLDLLDGSETERTALQMVRARPLPFPPEPAAAIGINATRWSMDRADHNEGKRNLLLKTLDALGLGFDS
;
A
#
# COMPACT_ATOMS: atom_id res chain seq x y z
N MET A 1 32.42 6.43 0.36
CA MET A 1 31.04 6.32 0.89
C MET A 1 31.13 5.53 2.19
N GLY A 2 30.26 5.82 3.17
CA GLY A 2 30.09 4.90 4.30
C GLY A 2 29.44 3.60 3.81
N THR A 3 29.40 2.59 4.66
CA THR A 3 28.70 1.33 4.38
C THR A 3 27.47 1.21 5.27
N THR A 4 26.45 0.49 4.83
CA THR A 4 25.26 0.17 5.64
C THR A 4 25.42 -1.16 6.38
N VAL A 5 24.56 -1.46 7.37
CA VAL A 5 24.57 -2.72 8.12
C VAL A 5 24.45 -3.93 7.18
N PHE A 6 23.69 -3.78 6.10
CA PHE A 6 23.49 -4.79 5.07
C PHE A 6 24.74 -5.10 4.24
N GLU A 7 25.71 -4.18 4.18
CA GLU A 7 27.02 -4.42 3.57
C GLU A 7 28.04 -4.92 4.61
N ARG A 8 27.98 -4.37 5.84
CA ARG A 8 28.92 -4.71 6.92
C ARG A 8 28.72 -6.14 7.44
N GLN A 9 27.49 -6.64 7.38
CA GLN A 9 27.06 -7.93 7.93
C GLN A 9 26.39 -8.81 6.85
N ALA A 10 26.79 -8.65 5.59
CA ALA A 10 26.23 -9.45 4.51
C ALA A 10 26.52 -10.96 4.72
N PRO A 11 25.53 -11.85 4.51
CA PRO A 11 25.75 -13.29 4.51
C PRO A 11 26.64 -13.71 3.33
N THR A 12 27.10 -14.97 3.34
CA THR A 12 27.83 -15.50 2.19
C THR A 12 26.93 -15.64 0.96
N PRO A 13 27.44 -15.46 -0.27
CA PRO A 13 26.65 -15.66 -1.49
C PRO A 13 26.03 -17.06 -1.62
N ALA A 14 26.64 -18.08 -0.99
CA ALA A 14 26.13 -19.44 -0.97
C ALA A 14 24.82 -19.58 -0.16
N VAL A 15 24.67 -18.82 0.93
CA VAL A 15 23.43 -18.75 1.72
C VAL A 15 22.30 -18.17 0.86
N VAL A 16 22.57 -17.03 0.21
CA VAL A 16 21.62 -16.35 -0.67
C VAL A 16 21.21 -17.22 -1.87
N GLY A 17 22.17 -17.81 -2.57
CA GLY A 17 21.88 -18.67 -3.72
C GLY A 17 21.06 -19.91 -3.35
N ARG A 18 21.32 -20.49 -2.17
CA ARG A 18 20.58 -21.66 -1.68
C ARG A 18 19.14 -21.33 -1.32
N SER A 19 18.91 -20.20 -0.62
CA SER A 19 17.56 -19.82 -0.18
C SER A 19 16.60 -19.52 -1.34
N LEU A 20 17.14 -19.13 -2.51
CA LEU A 20 16.37 -18.77 -3.70
C LEU A 20 16.20 -19.91 -4.73
N SER A 21 16.90 -21.04 -4.56
CA SER A 21 17.03 -22.08 -5.59
C SER A 21 15.71 -22.70 -6.07
N ASP A 22 14.71 -22.82 -5.19
CA ASP A 22 13.39 -23.42 -5.48
C ASP A 22 12.25 -22.39 -5.36
N THR A 23 12.57 -21.09 -5.37
CA THR A 23 11.58 -20.03 -5.14
C THR A 23 10.64 -19.86 -6.33
N ARG A 24 9.33 -19.99 -6.05
CA ARG A 24 8.30 -19.87 -7.08
C ARG A 24 8.06 -18.39 -7.40
N SER A 25 7.97 -18.06 -8.69
CA SER A 25 7.51 -16.73 -9.11
C SER A 25 5.98 -16.72 -9.11
N GLY A 26 5.40 -16.16 -8.05
CA GLY A 26 3.96 -16.21 -7.77
C GLY A 26 3.61 -15.37 -6.54
N VAL A 27 2.41 -14.79 -6.54
CA VAL A 27 1.94 -13.97 -5.42
C VAL A 27 1.33 -14.89 -4.37
N PHE A 28 2.05 -15.13 -3.27
CA PHE A 28 1.61 -16.04 -2.20
C PHE A 28 0.16 -15.79 -1.78
N TRP A 29 -0.20 -14.53 -1.52
CA TRP A 29 -1.55 -14.16 -1.11
C TRP A 29 -2.63 -14.62 -2.09
N MET A 30 -2.37 -14.46 -3.38
CA MET A 30 -3.33 -14.85 -4.40
C MET A 30 -3.42 -16.37 -4.53
N GLU A 31 -2.38 -17.12 -4.19
CA GLU A 31 -2.31 -18.59 -4.21
C GLU A 31 -2.83 -19.25 -2.91
N ASP A 32 -2.78 -18.56 -1.77
CA ASP A 32 -3.33 -19.03 -0.48
C ASP A 32 -4.86 -18.89 -0.35
N LEU A 33 -5.47 -18.05 -1.19
CA LEU A 33 -6.93 -17.86 -1.18
C LEU A 33 -7.71 -19.19 -1.27
N PRO A 34 -8.69 -19.44 -0.38
CA PRO A 34 -9.60 -20.57 -0.50
C PRO A 34 -10.43 -20.49 -1.79
N ASP A 35 -10.77 -21.64 -2.39
CA ASP A 35 -11.58 -21.69 -3.63
C ASP A 35 -12.94 -21.00 -3.48
N ALA A 36 -13.54 -21.06 -2.29
CA ALA A 36 -14.78 -20.35 -1.97
C ALA A 36 -14.67 -18.81 -2.11
N LEU A 37 -13.46 -18.27 -1.96
CA LEU A 37 -13.14 -16.84 -2.12
C LEU A 37 -12.59 -16.51 -3.50
N ARG A 38 -12.63 -17.47 -4.44
CA ARG A 38 -12.27 -17.29 -5.85
C ARG A 38 -13.43 -17.68 -6.78
N PRO A 39 -14.66 -17.17 -6.57
CA PRO A 39 -15.76 -17.50 -7.47
C PRO A 39 -15.45 -17.03 -8.89
N ASP A 40 -15.85 -17.82 -9.89
CA ASP A 40 -15.70 -17.39 -11.27
C ASP A 40 -16.80 -16.41 -11.66
N ARG A 41 -16.51 -15.11 -11.49
CA ARG A 41 -17.45 -14.04 -11.79
C ARG A 41 -17.65 -13.88 -13.29
N ALA A 42 -18.89 -13.56 -13.67
CA ALA A 42 -19.25 -13.39 -15.08
C ALA A 42 -18.46 -12.24 -15.74
N THR A 43 -18.25 -12.35 -17.05
CA THR A 43 -17.83 -11.23 -17.90
C THR A 43 -19.05 -10.41 -18.30
N LEU A 44 -18.93 -9.09 -18.30
CA LEU A 44 -20.02 -8.19 -18.70
C LEU A 44 -20.39 -8.45 -20.16
N ARG A 45 -21.65 -8.82 -20.39
CA ARG A 45 -22.24 -9.02 -21.72
C ARG A 45 -23.52 -8.20 -21.82
N GLY A 46 -23.68 -7.49 -22.93
CA GLY A 46 -24.87 -6.67 -23.19
C GLY A 46 -24.92 -5.37 -22.38
N ALA A 47 -26.11 -4.79 -22.26
CA ALA A 47 -26.35 -3.53 -21.57
C ALA A 47 -26.83 -3.76 -20.13
N VAL A 48 -26.26 -3.03 -19.18
CA VAL A 48 -26.65 -3.05 -17.77
C VAL A 48 -26.91 -1.62 -17.30
N GLU A 49 -27.92 -1.45 -16.46
CA GLU A 49 -28.17 -0.20 -15.76
C GLU A 49 -27.75 -0.30 -14.28
N ALA A 50 -27.26 0.80 -13.73
CA ALA A 50 -26.88 0.93 -12.34
C ALA A 50 -27.13 2.37 -11.87
N ASP A 51 -27.05 2.62 -10.57
CA ASP A 51 -27.01 3.98 -10.04
C ASP A 51 -25.56 4.45 -9.95
N VAL A 52 -24.64 3.53 -9.59
CA VAL A 52 -23.19 3.77 -9.56
C VAL A 52 -22.46 2.65 -10.30
N VAL A 53 -21.57 3.01 -11.24
CA VAL A 53 -20.60 2.08 -11.82
C VAL A 53 -19.19 2.35 -11.30
N VAL A 54 -18.55 1.33 -10.76
CA VAL A 54 -17.18 1.37 -10.24
C VAL A 54 -16.24 0.68 -11.22
N VAL A 55 -15.19 1.38 -11.64
CA VAL A 55 -14.16 0.85 -12.55
C VAL A 55 -12.92 0.49 -11.73
N GLY A 56 -12.69 -0.81 -11.53
CA GLY A 56 -11.61 -1.39 -10.74
C GLY A 56 -12.12 -2.21 -9.55
N GLY A 57 -11.73 -3.48 -9.49
CA GLY A 57 -12.03 -4.44 -8.42
C GLY A 57 -10.90 -4.59 -7.40
N GLY A 58 -10.17 -3.51 -7.14
CA GLY A 58 -9.22 -3.39 -6.01
C GLY A 58 -9.88 -2.72 -4.80
N TYR A 59 -9.12 -2.54 -3.71
CA TYR A 59 -9.66 -2.03 -2.43
C TYR A 59 -10.45 -0.74 -2.57
N THR A 60 -9.94 0.25 -3.31
CA THR A 60 -10.66 1.52 -3.53
C THR A 60 -12.05 1.28 -4.10
N GLY A 61 -12.18 0.45 -5.14
CA GLY A 61 -13.46 0.19 -5.77
C GLY A 61 -14.39 -0.68 -4.92
N LEU A 62 -13.84 -1.70 -4.27
CA LEU A 62 -14.61 -2.61 -3.41
C LEU A 62 -15.14 -1.92 -2.16
N TRP A 63 -14.31 -1.12 -1.48
CA TRP A 63 -14.76 -0.30 -0.36
C TRP A 63 -15.84 0.68 -0.80
N THR A 64 -15.65 1.39 -1.92
CA THR A 64 -16.70 2.28 -2.46
C THR A 64 -18.01 1.53 -2.72
N ALA A 65 -17.95 0.36 -3.37
CA ALA A 65 -19.15 -0.40 -3.69
C ALA A 65 -19.88 -0.87 -2.42
N LEU A 66 -19.14 -1.42 -1.46
CA LEU A 66 -19.70 -1.86 -0.18
C LEU A 66 -20.30 -0.67 0.59
N LEU A 67 -19.55 0.42 0.77
CA LEU A 67 -20.01 1.62 1.47
C LEU A 67 -21.24 2.24 0.82
N ALA A 68 -21.33 2.22 -0.53
CA ALA A 68 -22.51 2.70 -1.24
C ALA A 68 -23.77 1.91 -0.84
N THR A 69 -23.67 0.58 -0.72
CA THR A 69 -24.79 -0.27 -0.28
C THR A 69 -25.08 -0.20 1.21
N LEU A 70 -24.07 0.11 2.04
CA LEU A 70 -24.27 0.33 3.48
C LEU A 70 -25.02 1.64 3.75
N ARG A 71 -24.75 2.69 2.96
CA ARG A 71 -25.44 3.99 3.05
C ARG A 71 -26.86 3.93 2.47
N ASP A 72 -27.02 3.20 1.37
CA ASP A 72 -28.30 3.03 0.68
C ASP A 72 -28.43 1.57 0.20
N PRO A 73 -29.11 0.70 0.98
CA PRO A 73 -29.29 -0.71 0.62
C PRO A 73 -30.01 -0.96 -0.71
N GLY A 74 -30.74 0.04 -1.24
CA GLY A 74 -31.42 -0.05 -2.53
C GLY A 74 -30.54 0.34 -3.73
N ARG A 75 -29.35 0.90 -3.50
CA ARG A 75 -28.49 1.46 -4.54
C ARG A 75 -27.95 0.34 -5.44
N ARG A 76 -28.25 0.41 -6.74
CA ARG A 76 -27.76 -0.54 -7.74
C ARG A 76 -26.31 -0.21 -8.07
N VAL A 77 -25.38 -1.06 -7.64
CA VAL A 77 -23.94 -0.88 -7.88
C VAL A 77 -23.41 -1.97 -8.79
N VAL A 78 -22.62 -1.56 -9.79
CA VAL A 78 -21.88 -2.47 -10.67
C VAL A 78 -20.38 -2.21 -10.56
N VAL A 79 -19.58 -3.25 -10.35
CA VAL A 79 -18.11 -3.19 -10.38
C VAL A 79 -17.60 -3.88 -11.64
N LEU A 80 -16.73 -3.21 -12.39
CA LEU A 80 -16.07 -3.76 -13.58
C LEU A 80 -14.56 -3.89 -13.33
N GLU A 81 -14.07 -5.13 -13.34
CA GLU A 81 -12.65 -5.46 -13.18
C GLU A 81 -12.10 -6.04 -14.48
N ALA A 82 -10.94 -5.53 -14.92
CA ALA A 82 -10.30 -5.94 -16.16
C ALA A 82 -9.69 -7.36 -16.11
N ASN A 83 -9.36 -7.85 -14.91
CA ASN A 83 -8.86 -9.20 -14.65
C ASN A 83 -9.75 -9.86 -13.58
N ARG A 84 -9.20 -10.30 -12.44
CA ARG A 84 -9.93 -10.80 -11.27
C ARG A 84 -9.86 -9.82 -10.11
N VAL A 85 -10.81 -9.89 -9.19
CA VAL A 85 -10.81 -9.10 -7.95
C VAL A 85 -9.46 -9.19 -7.25
N GLY A 86 -8.91 -8.04 -6.83
CA GLY A 86 -7.66 -7.96 -6.07
C GLY A 86 -6.36 -8.26 -6.82
N TRP A 87 -6.38 -8.62 -8.12
CA TRP A 87 -5.21 -9.17 -8.82
C TRP A 87 -3.93 -8.30 -8.84
N ALA A 88 -4.08 -6.98 -8.72
CA ALA A 88 -3.00 -5.99 -8.80
C ALA A 88 -2.49 -5.60 -7.40
N ALA A 89 -2.25 -4.31 -7.15
CA ALA A 89 -1.67 -3.81 -5.90
C ALA A 89 -2.39 -4.29 -4.63
N SER A 90 -3.72 -4.38 -4.66
CA SER A 90 -4.53 -4.80 -3.51
C SER A 90 -4.27 -6.24 -3.05
N GLY A 91 -3.97 -7.18 -3.95
CA GLY A 91 -3.67 -8.57 -3.58
C GLY A 91 -2.16 -8.87 -3.46
N ARG A 92 -1.30 -7.88 -3.69
CA ARG A 92 0.17 -8.04 -3.76
C ARG A 92 0.96 -7.32 -2.65
N ASN A 93 0.33 -6.43 -1.90
CA ASN A 93 1.01 -5.61 -0.89
C ASN A 93 1.47 -6.41 0.34
N GLY A 94 2.21 -5.73 1.23
CA GLY A 94 2.71 -6.31 2.49
C GLY A 94 1.66 -6.59 3.56
N GLY A 95 0.42 -6.12 3.40
CA GLY A 95 -0.68 -6.37 4.35
C GLY A 95 -0.70 -5.44 5.56
N PHE A 96 -0.02 -4.29 5.51
CA PHE A 96 -0.03 -3.26 6.54
C PHE A 96 -1.22 -2.33 6.33
N CYS A 97 -2.20 -2.39 7.23
CA CYS A 97 -3.39 -1.55 7.27
C CYS A 97 -3.17 -0.42 8.29
N GLU A 98 -2.45 0.60 7.85
CA GLU A 98 -2.12 1.77 8.66
C GLU A 98 -3.29 2.76 8.75
N ALA A 99 -3.39 3.44 9.90
CA ALA A 99 -4.32 4.54 10.14
C ALA A 99 -3.95 5.79 9.34
N SER A 100 -2.66 5.98 9.02
CA SER A 100 -2.19 7.22 8.42
C SER A 100 -2.84 7.50 7.05
N LEU A 101 -3.33 8.73 6.89
CA LEU A 101 -3.82 9.24 5.60
C LEU A 101 -2.72 9.99 4.83
N THR A 102 -1.59 10.26 5.46
CA THR A 102 -0.40 10.88 4.87
C THR A 102 0.77 9.91 4.96
N HIS A 103 1.69 9.93 3.99
CA HIS A 103 2.85 9.03 4.04
C HIS A 103 3.83 9.58 5.08
N GLY A 104 3.67 9.14 6.32
CA GLY A 104 4.30 9.71 7.50
C GLY A 104 3.60 10.97 8.05
N HIS A 105 3.86 11.25 9.33
CA HIS A 105 3.44 12.50 10.00
C HIS A 105 4.12 13.71 9.35
N GLU A 106 5.43 13.63 9.10
CA GLU A 106 6.23 14.75 8.58
C GLU A 106 5.71 15.28 7.24
N ASN A 107 5.40 14.40 6.29
CA ASN A 107 4.80 14.79 5.00
C ASN A 107 3.46 15.52 5.19
N GLY A 108 2.63 15.01 6.11
CA GLY A 108 1.34 15.60 6.45
C GLY A 108 1.47 16.97 7.10
N ALA A 109 2.25 17.09 8.17
CA ALA A 109 2.49 18.33 8.92
C ALA A 109 3.09 19.43 8.03
N ARG A 110 3.99 19.04 7.13
CA ARG A 110 4.61 19.96 6.18
C ARG A 110 3.62 20.48 5.14
N ARG A 111 2.72 19.62 4.65
CA ARG A 111 1.84 19.94 3.52
C ARG A 111 0.51 20.55 3.94
N TRP A 112 0.00 20.13 5.10
CA TRP A 112 -1.26 20.57 5.69
C TRP A 112 -1.08 20.79 7.20
N PRO A 113 -0.25 21.76 7.61
CA PRO A 113 0.04 22.02 9.03
C PRO A 113 -1.24 22.32 9.84
N ASP A 114 -2.21 22.98 9.22
CA ASP A 114 -3.49 23.33 9.87
C ASP A 114 -4.50 22.17 9.88
N GLU A 115 -4.22 21.06 9.18
CA GLU A 115 -5.13 19.91 9.10
C GLU A 115 -4.55 18.63 9.69
N ILE A 116 -3.25 18.57 10.02
CA ILE A 116 -2.57 17.31 10.38
C ILE A 116 -3.26 16.59 11.55
N GLN A 117 -3.63 17.30 12.62
CA GLN A 117 -4.33 16.71 13.76
C GLN A 117 -5.71 16.13 13.35
N THR A 118 -6.41 16.80 12.45
CA THR A 118 -7.69 16.32 11.89
C THR A 118 -7.47 15.10 11.02
N LEU A 119 -6.43 15.09 10.19
CA LEU A 119 -6.08 13.97 9.32
C LEU A 119 -5.71 12.71 10.13
N GLU A 120 -4.94 12.87 11.21
CA GLU A 120 -4.59 11.77 12.12
C GLU A 120 -5.80 11.21 12.84
N ARG A 121 -6.67 12.08 13.36
CA ARG A 121 -7.93 11.65 14.00
C ARG A 121 -8.80 10.87 13.01
N LEU A 122 -9.05 11.43 11.81
CA LEU A 122 -9.84 10.77 10.77
C LEU A 122 -9.21 9.46 10.29
N GLY A 123 -7.87 9.38 10.28
CA GLY A 123 -7.13 8.17 9.96
C GLY A 123 -7.36 7.06 10.98
N ARG A 124 -7.24 7.39 12.27
CA ARG A 124 -7.52 6.46 13.38
C ARG A 124 -8.98 6.00 13.38
N GLU A 125 -9.93 6.93 13.24
CA GLU A 125 -11.35 6.61 13.08
C GLU A 125 -11.60 5.69 11.87
N ASN A 126 -10.94 5.94 10.74
CA ASN A 126 -11.08 5.08 9.57
C ASN A 126 -10.55 3.66 9.82
N LEU A 127 -9.43 3.49 10.53
CA LEU A 127 -8.93 2.17 10.91
C LEU A 127 -9.89 1.45 11.86
N ASP A 128 -10.43 2.15 12.86
CA ASP A 128 -11.45 1.62 13.77
C ASP A 128 -12.70 1.16 13.00
N GLU A 129 -13.13 1.93 12.02
CA GLU A 129 -14.27 1.59 11.17
C GLU A 129 -13.98 0.42 10.21
N ILE A 130 -12.73 0.23 9.75
CA ILE A 130 -12.33 -0.97 9.01
C ILE A 130 -12.50 -2.18 9.92
N GLU A 131 -11.93 -2.13 11.13
CA GLU A 131 -11.99 -3.22 12.11
C GLU A 131 -13.44 -3.54 12.49
N GLN A 132 -14.27 -2.53 12.71
CA GLN A 132 -15.70 -2.68 12.95
C GLN A 132 -16.40 -3.36 11.76
N THR A 133 -16.10 -2.95 10.53
CA THR A 133 -16.69 -3.59 9.33
C THR A 133 -16.29 -5.05 9.19
N VAL A 134 -15.02 -5.37 9.46
CA VAL A 134 -14.51 -6.75 9.46
C VAL A 134 -15.30 -7.60 10.45
N ARG A 135 -15.54 -7.10 11.67
CA ARG A 135 -16.36 -7.80 12.67
C ARG A 135 -17.81 -7.94 12.27
N ASP A 136 -18.47 -6.84 11.89
CA ASP A 136 -19.92 -6.80 11.64
C ASP A 136 -20.34 -7.62 10.43
N LEU A 137 -19.49 -7.71 9.40
CA LEU A 137 -19.75 -8.48 8.19
C LEU A 137 -19.10 -9.87 8.21
N GLY A 138 -18.39 -10.23 9.30
CA GLY A 138 -17.72 -11.52 9.46
C GLY A 138 -16.67 -11.78 8.38
N LEU A 139 -15.84 -10.79 8.06
CA LEU A 139 -14.84 -10.91 7.00
C LEU A 139 -13.62 -11.69 7.50
N ASP A 140 -13.35 -12.87 6.93
CA ASP A 140 -12.13 -13.63 7.23
C ASP A 140 -10.90 -13.05 6.49
N VAL A 141 -10.41 -11.93 6.98
CA VAL A 141 -9.27 -11.20 6.38
C VAL A 141 -7.98 -11.32 7.18
N GLN A 142 -7.96 -12.17 8.21
CA GLN A 142 -6.83 -12.34 9.13
C GLN A 142 -6.41 -10.99 9.76
N PHE A 143 -7.37 -10.22 10.25
CA PHE A 143 -7.13 -8.91 10.84
C PHE A 143 -6.46 -9.04 12.22
N GLU A 144 -5.26 -8.49 12.37
CA GLU A 144 -4.48 -8.51 13.62
C GLU A 144 -3.98 -7.09 13.94
N ARG A 145 -4.58 -6.42 14.92
CA ARG A 145 -4.17 -5.07 15.34
C ARG A 145 -3.05 -5.12 16.37
N THR A 146 -1.88 -5.55 15.91
CA THR A 146 -0.66 -5.72 16.71
C THR A 146 0.31 -4.54 16.57
N GLY A 147 -0.04 -3.53 15.78
CA GLY A 147 0.77 -2.34 15.59
C GLY A 147 1.98 -2.57 14.68
N GLN A 148 2.88 -1.59 14.70
CA GLN A 148 4.10 -1.56 13.89
C GLN A 148 5.31 -1.17 14.73
N LEU A 149 6.38 -1.96 14.61
CA LEU A 149 7.70 -1.68 15.17
C LEU A 149 8.56 -0.96 14.12
N ALA A 150 9.18 0.14 14.52
CA ALA A 150 10.14 0.90 13.75
C ALA A 150 11.54 0.79 14.38
N PRO A 151 12.36 -0.21 14.00
CA PRO A 151 13.71 -0.35 14.51
C PRO A 151 14.68 0.63 13.84
N ALA A 152 15.55 1.24 14.66
CA ALA A 152 16.80 1.83 14.16
C ALA A 152 17.80 0.71 13.86
N VAL A 153 18.31 0.71 12.64
CA VAL A 153 19.31 -0.23 12.13
C VAL A 153 20.68 0.42 11.89
N GLU A 154 20.77 1.75 12.01
CA GLU A 154 22.00 2.52 11.93
C GLU A 154 22.16 3.51 13.10
N PRO A 155 23.38 3.82 13.57
CA PRO A 155 23.59 4.65 14.75
C PRO A 155 22.98 6.05 14.68
N HIS A 156 22.93 6.67 13.50
CA HIS A 156 22.37 8.02 13.32
C HIS A 156 20.85 8.07 13.54
N GLN A 157 20.15 6.94 13.37
CA GLN A 157 18.70 6.82 13.55
C GLN A 157 18.30 6.81 15.03
N LEU A 158 19.23 6.56 15.96
CA LEU A 158 18.95 6.62 17.39
C LEU A 158 18.53 8.02 17.84
N ALA A 159 19.08 9.07 17.22
CA ALA A 159 18.65 10.44 17.48
C ALA A 159 17.18 10.63 17.08
N TRP A 160 16.79 10.16 15.89
CA TRP A 160 15.40 10.22 15.42
C TRP A 160 14.44 9.42 16.32
N LEU A 161 14.85 8.24 16.80
CA LEU A 161 14.07 7.49 17.78
C LEU A 161 13.87 8.24 19.10
N HIS A 162 14.89 8.96 19.56
CA HIS A 162 14.79 9.75 20.79
C HIS A 162 13.89 10.97 20.62
N ASP A 163 13.98 11.65 19.48
CA ASP A 163 13.09 12.76 19.14
C ASP A 163 11.63 12.26 19.08
N TRP A 164 11.38 11.14 18.39
CA TRP A 164 10.05 10.53 18.32
C TRP A 164 9.52 10.11 19.70
N ARG A 165 10.35 9.49 20.54
CA ARG A 165 9.98 9.16 21.93
C ARG A 165 9.54 10.42 22.69
N ASP A 166 10.27 11.52 22.56
CA ASP A 166 10.00 12.75 23.31
C ASP A 166 8.72 13.44 22.82
N GLU A 167 8.45 13.42 21.51
CA GLU A 167 7.21 13.90 20.92
C GLU A 167 5.99 13.04 21.32
N ALA A 168 6.17 11.72 21.40
CA ALA A 168 5.12 10.77 21.74
C ALA A 168 5.05 10.46 23.25
N ALA A 169 5.74 11.22 24.11
CA ALA A 169 5.88 10.89 25.53
C ALA A 169 4.55 10.78 26.31
N SER A 170 3.48 11.41 25.80
CA SER A 170 2.13 11.31 26.37
C SER A 170 1.23 10.28 25.71
N ASP A 171 1.65 9.63 24.62
CA ASP A 171 0.87 8.62 23.91
C ASP A 171 1.15 7.22 24.49
N PRO A 172 0.20 6.60 25.22
CA PRO A 172 0.40 5.29 25.83
C PRO A 172 0.50 4.16 24.80
N ASP A 173 0.10 4.39 23.55
CA ASP A 173 0.21 3.39 22.47
C ASP A 173 1.59 3.40 21.80
N VAL A 174 2.47 4.35 22.13
CA VAL A 174 3.82 4.46 21.60
C VAL A 174 4.83 4.00 22.65
N VAL A 175 5.50 2.88 22.39
CA VAL A 175 6.46 2.28 23.32
C VAL A 175 7.87 2.40 22.76
N PHE A 176 8.73 3.15 23.46
CA PHE A 176 10.16 3.15 23.20
C PHE A 176 10.82 1.89 23.77
N LEU A 177 11.62 1.24 22.95
CA LEU A 177 12.45 0.10 23.30
C LEU A 177 13.92 0.48 23.09
N ASP A 178 14.72 0.39 24.13
CA ASP A 178 16.17 0.46 23.97
C ASP A 178 16.69 -0.77 23.21
N GLN A 179 18.01 -0.84 22.98
CA GLN A 179 18.61 -1.92 22.21
C GLN A 179 18.31 -3.31 22.78
N GLU A 180 18.38 -3.47 24.11
CA GLU A 180 18.15 -4.76 24.76
C GLU A 180 16.67 -5.16 24.62
N ALA A 181 15.75 -4.23 24.90
CA ALA A 181 14.32 -4.46 24.79
C ALA A 181 13.87 -4.70 23.33
N ALA A 182 14.43 -3.99 22.36
CA ALA A 182 14.13 -4.19 20.94
C ALA A 182 14.54 -5.60 20.48
N ARG A 183 15.73 -6.07 20.89
CA ARG A 183 16.23 -7.41 20.57
C ARG A 183 15.52 -8.51 21.36
N ALA A 184 14.99 -8.21 22.54
CA ALA A 184 14.14 -9.12 23.30
C ALA A 184 12.74 -9.26 22.68
N SER A 185 12.21 -8.19 22.06
CA SER A 185 10.93 -8.22 21.35
C SER A 185 11.05 -9.00 20.03
N VAL A 186 12.11 -8.75 19.26
CA VAL A 186 12.42 -9.48 18.02
C VAL A 186 13.94 -9.59 17.90
N ALA A 187 14.46 -10.81 17.96
CA ALA A 187 15.89 -11.08 18.01
C ALA A 187 16.55 -10.84 16.64
N SER A 188 17.02 -9.61 16.44
CA SER A 188 17.84 -9.22 15.30
C SER A 188 19.11 -8.50 15.76
N PRO A 189 20.31 -8.87 15.27
CA PRO A 189 21.52 -8.11 15.57
C PRO A 189 21.53 -6.73 14.93
N THR A 190 20.69 -6.46 13.93
CA THR A 190 20.65 -5.15 13.27
C THR A 190 19.97 -4.09 14.13
N TYR A 191 19.14 -4.48 15.10
CA TYR A 191 18.37 -3.51 15.89
C TYR A 191 19.24 -2.84 16.96
N LEU A 192 19.22 -1.51 16.96
CA LEU A 192 19.93 -0.64 17.90
C LEU A 192 18.97 0.04 18.92
N GLY A 193 17.67 -0.07 18.68
CA GLY A 193 16.56 0.51 19.44
C GLY A 193 15.32 0.50 18.55
N ALA A 194 14.14 0.74 19.11
CA ALA A 194 12.91 0.79 18.32
C ALA A 194 11.82 1.64 18.98
N ILE A 195 10.87 2.09 18.17
CA ILE A 195 9.55 2.56 18.62
C ILE A 195 8.52 1.52 18.18
N TRP A 196 7.59 1.16 19.07
CA TRP A 196 6.43 0.33 18.75
C TRP A 196 5.16 1.15 18.92
N GLU A 197 4.49 1.45 17.81
CA GLU A 197 3.15 2.01 17.82
C GLU A 197 2.12 0.87 17.79
N LYS A 198 1.39 0.69 18.89
CA LYS A 198 0.56 -0.51 19.09
C LYS A 198 -0.78 -0.50 18.39
N SER A 199 -1.34 0.68 18.13
CA SER A 199 -2.75 0.83 17.72
C SER A 199 -2.96 1.42 16.33
N THR A 200 -1.93 2.00 15.73
CA THR A 200 -2.02 2.74 14.46
C THR A 200 -1.84 1.87 13.21
N CYS A 201 -1.56 0.58 13.38
CA CYS A 201 -1.42 -0.38 12.29
C CYS A 201 -2.05 -1.73 12.64
N ALA A 202 -2.71 -2.34 11.66
CA ALA A 202 -3.16 -3.72 11.72
C ALA A 202 -2.58 -4.51 10.53
N LEU A 203 -2.34 -5.79 10.73
CA LEU A 203 -2.00 -6.72 9.67
C LEU A 203 -3.26 -7.36 9.09
N VAL A 204 -3.29 -7.55 7.77
CA VAL A 204 -4.35 -8.28 7.07
C VAL A 204 -3.74 -9.23 6.05
N HIS A 205 -4.49 -10.26 5.66
CA HIS A 205 -4.19 -11.04 4.47
C HIS A 205 -4.72 -10.28 3.24
N PRO A 206 -3.87 -9.77 2.33
CA PRO A 206 -4.29 -8.82 1.31
C PRO A 206 -5.32 -9.37 0.31
N ALA A 207 -5.06 -10.54 -0.25
CA ALA A 207 -5.98 -11.12 -1.22
C ALA A 207 -7.34 -11.53 -0.59
N ARG A 208 -7.35 -12.02 0.66
CA ARG A 208 -8.57 -12.27 1.43
C ARG A 208 -9.36 -11.00 1.68
N LEU A 209 -8.72 -9.88 2.06
CA LEU A 209 -9.43 -8.60 2.19
C LEU A 209 -10.17 -8.21 0.91
N ALA A 210 -9.53 -8.32 -0.26
CA ALA A 210 -10.19 -8.02 -1.53
C ALA A 210 -11.34 -9.00 -1.82
N ALA A 211 -11.13 -10.29 -1.61
CA ALA A 211 -12.13 -11.32 -1.88
C ALA A 211 -13.34 -11.23 -0.93
N GLU A 212 -13.11 -11.00 0.35
CA GLU A 212 -14.16 -10.84 1.37
C GLU A 212 -14.96 -9.56 1.17
N LEU A 213 -14.31 -8.45 0.81
CA LEU A 213 -15.03 -7.23 0.44
C LEU A 213 -15.93 -7.45 -0.78
N ALA A 214 -15.45 -8.20 -1.78
CA ALA A 214 -16.26 -8.56 -2.94
C ALA A 214 -17.45 -9.46 -2.56
N ARG A 215 -17.22 -10.50 -1.75
CA ARG A 215 -18.28 -11.39 -1.23
C ARG A 215 -19.34 -10.59 -0.47
N ALA A 216 -18.93 -9.75 0.47
CA ALA A 216 -19.85 -8.95 1.28
C ALA A 216 -20.62 -7.91 0.46
N ALA A 217 -19.99 -7.34 -0.58
CA ALA A 217 -20.68 -6.47 -1.53
C ALA A 217 -21.71 -7.25 -2.36
N GLU A 218 -21.36 -8.44 -2.85
CA GLU A 218 -22.26 -9.31 -3.63
C GLU A 218 -23.48 -9.76 -2.81
N GLU A 219 -23.29 -10.09 -1.52
CA GLU A 219 -24.38 -10.40 -0.59
C GLU A 219 -25.35 -9.23 -0.36
N ARG A 220 -24.89 -8.00 -0.62
CA ARG A 220 -25.69 -6.77 -0.59
C ARG A 220 -26.23 -6.36 -1.97
N GLY A 221 -26.12 -7.23 -2.97
CA GLY A 221 -26.68 -7.02 -4.31
C GLY A 221 -25.77 -6.28 -5.28
N VAL A 222 -24.51 -6.01 -4.93
CA VAL A 222 -23.52 -5.48 -5.90
C VAL A 222 -23.26 -6.53 -6.98
N ARG A 223 -23.25 -6.11 -8.24
CA ARG A 223 -22.91 -6.98 -9.37
C ARG A 223 -21.47 -6.74 -9.78
N ILE A 224 -20.62 -7.75 -9.64
CA ILE A 224 -19.20 -7.67 -10.01
C ILE A 224 -18.98 -8.46 -11.30
N PHE A 225 -18.37 -7.81 -12.29
CA PHE A 225 -17.96 -8.45 -13.54
C PHE A 225 -16.44 -8.45 -13.67
N GLU A 226 -15.86 -9.64 -13.81
CA GLU A 226 -14.44 -9.85 -14.05
C GLU A 226 -14.16 -9.93 -15.56
N ARG A 227 -12.89 -9.80 -15.95
CA ARG A 227 -12.44 -9.81 -17.36
C ARG A 227 -13.18 -8.80 -18.24
N SER A 228 -13.63 -7.70 -17.63
CA SER A 228 -14.51 -6.70 -18.21
C SER A 228 -13.79 -5.35 -18.29
N ARG A 229 -12.69 -5.31 -19.05
CA ARG A 229 -11.85 -4.12 -19.17
C ARG A 229 -12.65 -2.96 -19.77
N VAL A 230 -12.77 -1.88 -19.00
CA VAL A 230 -13.37 -0.64 -19.48
C VAL A 230 -12.41 0.08 -20.43
N SER A 231 -12.87 0.34 -21.66
CA SER A 231 -12.09 1.01 -22.72
C SER A 231 -12.47 2.47 -22.91
N SER A 232 -13.70 2.86 -22.57
CA SER A 232 -14.15 4.25 -22.69
C SER A 232 -15.18 4.62 -21.62
N LEU A 233 -15.24 5.93 -21.37
CA LEU A 233 -16.24 6.57 -20.53
C LEU A 233 -16.79 7.79 -21.27
N GLU A 234 -18.10 7.79 -21.45
CA GLU A 234 -18.89 8.84 -22.09
C GLU A 234 -19.90 9.38 -21.09
N THR A 235 -20.27 10.65 -21.20
CA THR A 235 -21.29 11.26 -20.34
C THR A 235 -22.37 11.92 -21.17
N THR A 236 -23.62 11.72 -20.77
CA THR A 236 -24.79 12.40 -21.31
C THR A 236 -25.26 13.49 -20.33
N ALA A 237 -26.34 14.19 -20.65
CA ALA A 237 -26.96 15.12 -19.71
C ALA A 237 -27.46 14.44 -18.43
N THR A 238 -27.81 13.14 -18.49
CA THR A 238 -28.49 12.42 -17.40
C THR A 238 -27.64 11.33 -16.74
N GLY A 239 -26.42 11.06 -17.24
CA GLY A 239 -25.58 10.04 -16.62
C GLY A 239 -24.24 9.82 -17.31
N VAL A 240 -23.66 8.66 -17.02
CA VAL A 240 -22.39 8.17 -17.53
C VAL A 240 -22.60 6.80 -18.16
N THR A 241 -21.88 6.52 -19.24
CA THR A 241 -21.83 5.20 -19.86
C THR A 241 -20.38 4.77 -19.98
N VAL A 242 -20.08 3.58 -19.43
CA VAL A 242 -18.79 2.93 -19.58
C VAL A 242 -18.93 1.74 -20.53
N ARG A 243 -17.93 1.54 -21.39
CA ARG A 243 -17.93 0.47 -22.40
C ARG A 243 -16.81 -0.52 -22.16
N THR A 244 -17.11 -1.78 -22.40
CA THR A 244 -16.17 -2.91 -22.47
C THR A 244 -16.27 -3.54 -23.87
N ALA A 245 -15.49 -4.59 -24.14
CA ALA A 245 -15.53 -5.28 -25.43
C ALA A 245 -16.90 -5.94 -25.74
N GLU A 246 -17.59 -6.45 -24.72
CA GLU A 246 -18.77 -7.32 -24.90
C GLU A 246 -20.05 -6.73 -24.29
N GLY A 247 -19.97 -5.55 -23.67
CA GLY A 247 -21.09 -4.89 -23.02
C GLY A 247 -20.79 -3.48 -22.50
N GLY A 248 -21.78 -2.87 -21.86
CA GLY A 248 -21.65 -1.54 -21.27
C GLY A 248 -22.59 -1.33 -20.09
N VAL A 249 -22.22 -0.39 -19.23
CA VAL A 249 -23.03 0.01 -18.08
C VAL A 249 -23.41 1.48 -18.23
N THR A 250 -24.71 1.78 -18.15
CA THR A 250 -25.22 3.14 -18.01
C THR A 250 -25.57 3.37 -16.55
N ALA A 251 -25.05 4.44 -15.97
CA ALA A 251 -25.26 4.79 -14.58
C ALA A 251 -25.48 6.29 -14.35
N ALA A 252 -26.01 6.67 -13.20
CA ALA A 252 -26.05 8.08 -12.80
C ALA A 252 -24.64 8.62 -12.53
N HIS A 253 -23.83 7.83 -11.80
CA HIS A 253 -22.47 8.18 -11.40
C HIS A 253 -21.46 7.09 -11.74
N ALA A 254 -20.19 7.49 -11.89
CA ALA A 254 -19.06 6.57 -12.02
C ALA A 254 -17.96 6.87 -11.01
N VAL A 255 -17.28 5.81 -10.57
CA VAL A 255 -16.08 5.88 -9.75
C VAL A 255 -14.92 5.25 -10.51
N LEU A 256 -13.80 5.97 -10.61
CA LEU A 256 -12.56 5.45 -11.20
C LEU A 256 -11.57 5.09 -10.10
N ALA A 257 -11.38 3.78 -9.92
CA ALA A 257 -10.53 3.16 -8.91
C ALA A 257 -9.40 2.35 -9.59
N THR A 258 -8.72 2.97 -10.56
CA THR A 258 -7.82 2.25 -11.49
C THR A 258 -6.35 2.23 -11.07
N ASN A 259 -5.97 2.91 -9.97
CA ASN A 259 -4.60 2.91 -9.41
C ASN A 259 -3.51 3.15 -10.50
N VAL A 260 -2.50 2.30 -10.61
CA VAL A 260 -1.39 2.34 -11.59
C VAL A 260 -1.83 2.24 -13.06
N PHE A 261 -3.07 1.81 -13.33
CA PHE A 261 -3.55 1.66 -14.70
C PHE A 261 -4.02 2.99 -15.29
N PRO A 262 -3.87 3.18 -16.62
CA PRO A 262 -4.22 4.43 -17.27
C PRO A 262 -5.65 4.91 -16.94
N SER A 263 -5.75 6.09 -16.37
CA SER A 263 -7.05 6.70 -16.07
C SER A 263 -7.83 6.99 -17.36
N LEU A 264 -9.15 6.76 -17.32
CA LEU A 264 -10.08 7.17 -18.38
C LEU A 264 -10.20 8.71 -18.49
N LEU A 265 -9.67 9.45 -17.50
CA LEU A 265 -9.55 10.90 -17.54
C LEU A 265 -8.14 11.29 -18.01
N ARG A 266 -8.03 11.75 -19.26
CA ARG A 266 -6.74 12.17 -19.86
C ARG A 266 -5.93 13.14 -18.99
N ARG A 267 -6.61 14.04 -18.28
CA ARG A 267 -5.99 15.04 -17.38
C ARG A 267 -5.25 14.42 -16.18
N ASN A 268 -5.52 13.16 -15.85
CA ASN A 268 -4.89 12.45 -14.73
C ASN A 268 -3.64 11.66 -15.16
N ARG A 269 -3.34 11.58 -16.46
CA ARG A 269 -2.24 10.75 -17.01
C ARG A 269 -0.86 11.05 -16.42
N LEU A 270 -0.62 12.29 -16.00
CA LEU A 270 0.67 12.73 -15.46
C LEU A 270 0.67 12.83 -13.93
N MET A 271 -0.42 12.47 -13.26
CA MET A 271 -0.56 12.66 -11.81
C MET A 271 0.04 11.51 -11.01
N THR A 272 0.28 10.36 -11.64
CA THR A 272 0.90 9.21 -11.00
C THR A 272 1.99 8.58 -11.87
N VAL A 273 2.91 7.89 -11.22
CA VAL A 273 3.90 7.00 -11.83
C VAL A 273 3.84 5.62 -11.18
N PRO A 274 3.98 4.52 -11.94
CA PRO A 274 4.12 3.20 -11.34
C PRO A 274 5.55 3.00 -10.82
N VAL A 275 5.67 2.71 -9.55
CA VAL A 275 6.92 2.31 -8.89
C VAL A 275 6.80 0.86 -8.46
N TYR A 276 7.81 0.05 -8.75
CA TYR A 276 7.81 -1.37 -8.43
C TYR A 276 8.55 -1.63 -7.14
N ASP A 277 7.91 -2.42 -6.31
CA ASP A 277 8.48 -2.98 -5.09
C ASP A 277 8.45 -4.51 -5.17
N TYR A 278 9.35 -5.18 -4.44
CA TYR A 278 9.64 -6.60 -4.56
C TYR A 278 9.58 -7.27 -3.20
N VAL A 279 9.11 -8.51 -3.20
CA VAL A 279 8.81 -9.24 -1.97
C VAL A 279 9.28 -10.69 -2.08
N LEU A 280 9.77 -11.20 -0.96
CA LEU A 280 10.03 -12.61 -0.70
C LEU A 280 9.11 -13.11 0.40
N MET A 281 8.70 -14.38 0.30
CA MET A 281 7.97 -15.10 1.34
C MET A 281 8.73 -16.36 1.70
N THR A 282 9.04 -16.56 2.97
CA THR A 282 9.71 -17.79 3.42
C THR A 282 8.82 -19.02 3.24
N GLU A 283 9.40 -20.21 3.33
CA GLU A 283 8.66 -21.38 3.77
C GLU A 283 8.17 -21.23 5.23
N PRO A 284 7.22 -22.04 5.72
CA PRO A 284 6.83 -21.98 7.12
C PRO A 284 8.04 -22.29 8.00
N LEU A 285 8.29 -21.43 8.98
CA LEU A 285 9.33 -21.63 9.98
C LEU A 285 8.89 -22.71 10.97
N SER A 286 9.85 -23.50 11.43
CA SER A 286 9.66 -24.43 12.55
C SER A 286 9.40 -23.69 13.86
N ALA A 287 8.83 -24.40 14.85
CA ALA A 287 8.62 -23.84 16.18
C ALA A 287 9.93 -23.34 16.82
N GLN A 288 11.03 -24.08 16.64
CA GLN A 288 12.35 -23.66 17.15
C GLN A 288 12.82 -22.36 16.49
N GLN A 289 12.65 -22.22 15.17
CA GLN A 289 13.01 -20.98 14.46
C GLN A 289 12.17 -19.79 14.94
N TRP A 290 10.87 -19.98 15.22
CA TRP A 290 10.03 -18.93 15.83
C TRP A 290 10.48 -18.56 17.25
N GLU A 291 10.87 -19.53 18.08
CA GLU A 291 11.45 -19.25 19.40
C GLU A 291 12.80 -18.52 19.30
N ASP A 292 13.66 -18.90 18.35
CA ASP A 292 14.97 -18.28 18.15
C ASP A 292 14.89 -16.81 17.70
N ILE A 293 13.81 -16.42 16.98
CA ILE A 293 13.56 -15.01 16.64
C ILE A 293 12.78 -14.25 17.72
N GLY A 294 12.12 -14.94 18.65
CA GLY A 294 11.40 -14.33 19.78
C GLY A 294 10.19 -13.45 19.41
N TRP A 295 9.80 -13.39 18.13
CA TRP A 295 8.77 -12.46 17.60
C TRP A 295 7.34 -12.87 17.99
N ARG A 296 7.00 -12.67 19.26
CA ARG A 296 5.75 -13.13 19.89
C ARG A 296 4.57 -12.19 19.72
N ASP A 297 4.82 -10.88 19.70
CA ASP A 297 3.76 -9.86 19.63
C ASP A 297 3.15 -9.73 18.22
N ARG A 298 3.76 -10.35 17.20
CA ARG A 298 3.29 -10.41 15.81
C ARG A 298 2.98 -9.04 15.18
N GLN A 299 3.58 -7.98 15.70
CA GLN A 299 3.56 -6.64 15.13
C GLN A 299 4.20 -6.64 13.74
N GLY A 300 3.72 -5.81 12.83
CA GLY A 300 4.44 -5.54 11.59
C GLY A 300 5.74 -4.80 11.87
N ILE A 301 6.72 -4.87 10.98
CA ILE A 301 7.99 -4.14 11.14
C ILE A 301 8.30 -3.36 9.88
N GLY A 302 8.64 -2.08 10.04
CA GLY A 302 9.16 -1.20 8.99
C GLY A 302 10.38 -0.47 9.52
N ASP A 303 11.58 -0.73 8.97
CA ASP A 303 12.80 -0.09 9.49
C ASP A 303 12.90 1.40 9.13
N MET A 304 13.77 2.14 9.82
CA MET A 304 13.86 3.61 9.67
C MET A 304 14.80 4.10 8.55
N ALA A 305 15.26 3.22 7.64
CA ALA A 305 16.12 3.65 6.54
C ALA A 305 15.31 4.45 5.49
N ASN A 306 15.97 5.31 4.69
CA ASN A 306 15.25 5.96 3.57
C ASN A 306 14.81 4.90 2.54
N GLN A 307 15.66 3.90 2.31
CA GLN A 307 15.31 2.65 1.62
C GLN A 307 14.93 1.58 2.64
N PHE A 308 13.76 1.72 3.27
CA PHE A 308 13.32 0.81 4.32
C PHE A 308 12.88 -0.56 3.81
N HIS A 309 13.03 -1.58 4.66
CA HIS A 309 12.33 -2.85 4.51
C HIS A 309 11.05 -2.86 5.33
N TYR A 310 10.06 -3.61 4.86
CA TYR A 310 8.92 -4.02 5.67
C TYR A 310 8.80 -5.54 5.70
N TYR A 311 8.41 -6.06 6.86
CA TYR A 311 8.28 -7.50 7.07
C TYR A 311 7.28 -7.81 8.17
N ARG A 312 6.63 -8.97 8.05
CA ARG A 312 5.60 -9.41 8.99
C ARG A 312 5.48 -10.93 9.05
N PRO A 313 5.03 -11.50 10.18
CA PRO A 313 4.69 -12.91 10.27
C PRO A 313 3.38 -13.21 9.54
N THR A 314 3.19 -14.43 9.07
CA THR A 314 1.88 -14.93 8.62
C THR A 314 1.21 -15.81 9.65
N GLN A 315 -0.11 -16.01 9.52
CA GLN A 315 -0.85 -16.92 10.40
C GLN A 315 -0.42 -18.37 10.19
N ASP A 316 0.01 -18.73 8.98
CA ASP A 316 0.57 -20.05 8.67
C ASP A 316 2.08 -20.17 8.95
N GLY A 317 2.66 -19.22 9.70
CA GLY A 317 4.01 -19.34 10.25
C GLY A 317 5.16 -19.02 9.30
N ARG A 318 4.95 -18.15 8.31
CA ARG A 318 5.97 -17.62 7.39
C ARG A 318 6.36 -16.19 7.73
N ILE A 319 7.41 -15.69 7.09
CA ILE A 319 7.78 -14.28 7.10
C ILE A 319 7.67 -13.73 5.67
N LEU A 320 6.89 -12.65 5.52
CA LEU A 320 6.97 -11.78 4.34
C LEU A 320 8.12 -10.79 4.56
N PHE A 321 8.96 -10.57 3.55
CA PHE A 321 10.03 -9.58 3.57
C PHE A 321 10.10 -8.83 2.24
N GLY A 322 9.94 -7.51 2.24
CA GLY A 322 9.92 -6.67 1.04
C GLY A 322 10.42 -5.25 1.29
N GLY A 323 10.38 -4.41 0.24
CA GLY A 323 10.82 -3.02 0.30
C GLY A 323 12.22 -2.80 -0.29
N TYR A 324 12.93 -1.82 0.28
CA TYR A 324 14.27 -1.35 -0.06
C TYR A 324 14.37 -0.68 -1.45
N ASP A 325 14.09 -1.42 -2.52
CA ASP A 325 14.23 -0.92 -3.89
C ASP A 325 12.88 -0.50 -4.48
N ALA A 326 12.61 0.82 -4.49
CA ALA A 326 11.46 1.42 -5.16
C ALA A 326 11.79 1.80 -6.62
N ILE A 327 11.56 0.90 -7.58
CA ILE A 327 12.09 1.03 -8.95
C ILE A 327 11.09 1.67 -9.92
N TYR A 328 11.50 2.77 -10.55
CA TYR A 328 10.77 3.41 -11.63
C TYR A 328 11.27 2.99 -13.02
N HIS A 329 10.33 2.69 -13.92
CA HIS A 329 10.62 2.36 -15.32
C HIS A 329 10.15 3.46 -16.28
N TYR A 330 11.00 3.79 -17.24
CA TYR A 330 10.72 4.80 -18.27
C TYR A 330 9.38 4.53 -18.98
N GLY A 331 8.62 5.61 -19.20
CA GLY A 331 7.39 5.58 -19.98
C GLY A 331 6.11 5.29 -19.19
N ARG A 332 6.20 5.16 -17.86
CA ARG A 332 5.05 5.02 -16.94
C ARG A 332 4.14 3.84 -17.28
N ARG A 333 4.73 2.72 -17.66
CA ARG A 333 3.99 1.52 -18.06
C ARG A 333 3.97 0.51 -16.93
N VAL A 334 2.85 -0.18 -16.81
CA VAL A 334 2.79 -1.45 -16.08
C VAL A 334 3.13 -2.55 -17.08
N ASP A 335 4.16 -3.34 -16.79
CA ASP A 335 4.68 -4.36 -17.70
C ASP A 335 5.16 -5.58 -16.89
N PRO A 336 4.68 -6.80 -17.17
CA PRO A 336 5.10 -8.00 -16.46
C PRO A 336 6.61 -8.25 -16.47
N ARG A 337 7.34 -7.73 -17.47
CA ARG A 337 8.81 -7.85 -17.55
C ARG A 337 9.51 -7.10 -16.42
N TYR A 338 8.88 -6.08 -15.85
CA TYR A 338 9.43 -5.34 -14.72
C TYR A 338 9.33 -6.16 -13.43
N GLU A 339 8.44 -7.15 -13.37
CA GLU A 339 8.26 -7.99 -12.18
C GLU A 339 9.37 -9.05 -12.02
N HIS A 340 10.24 -9.26 -13.02
CA HIS A 340 11.30 -10.26 -12.97
C HIS A 340 12.69 -9.63 -12.75
N ARG A 341 13.15 -9.61 -11.49
CA ARG A 341 14.43 -8.99 -11.08
C ARG A 341 15.24 -9.86 -10.10
N PRO A 342 15.95 -10.89 -10.62
CA PRO A 342 16.83 -11.75 -9.82
C PRO A 342 17.84 -11.00 -8.96
N ASP A 343 18.36 -9.87 -9.43
CA ASP A 343 19.29 -9.01 -8.70
C ASP A 343 18.67 -8.39 -7.44
N VAL A 344 17.40 -7.96 -7.53
CA VAL A 344 16.67 -7.36 -6.41
C VAL A 344 16.29 -8.42 -5.38
N TRP A 345 15.83 -9.59 -5.82
CA TRP A 345 15.52 -10.69 -4.90
C TRP A 345 16.76 -11.27 -4.21
N ALA A 346 17.89 -11.37 -4.91
CA ALA A 346 19.17 -11.74 -4.29
C ALA A 346 19.57 -10.75 -3.19
N LYS A 347 19.36 -9.45 -3.42
CA LYS A 347 19.60 -8.41 -2.42
C LYS A 347 18.65 -8.55 -1.22
N LEU A 348 17.35 -8.70 -1.46
CA LEU A 348 16.36 -8.90 -0.38
C LEU A 348 16.68 -10.14 0.45
N ALA A 349 17.06 -11.26 -0.18
CA ALA A 349 17.49 -12.47 0.52
C ALA A 349 18.75 -12.22 1.36
N SER A 350 19.73 -11.48 0.83
CA SER A 350 20.91 -11.07 1.58
C SER A 350 20.53 -10.26 2.82
N HIS A 351 19.65 -9.28 2.67
CA HIS A 351 19.23 -8.40 3.77
C HIS A 351 18.39 -9.15 4.80
N PHE A 352 17.53 -10.08 4.38
CA PHE A 352 16.78 -10.96 5.28
C PHE A 352 17.73 -11.72 6.22
N PHE A 353 18.80 -12.33 5.71
CA PHE A 353 19.76 -13.06 6.56
C PHE A 353 20.71 -12.13 7.33
N THR A 354 20.92 -10.89 6.90
CA THR A 354 21.57 -9.89 7.76
C THR A 354 20.68 -9.54 8.96
N THR A 355 19.36 -9.42 8.76
CA THR A 355 18.38 -9.16 9.82
C THR A 355 18.16 -10.38 10.71
N PHE A 356 18.11 -11.58 10.14
CA PHE A 356 17.84 -12.84 10.85
C PHE A 356 18.88 -13.92 10.53
N PRO A 357 20.15 -13.75 10.94
CA PRO A 357 21.20 -14.72 10.63
C PRO A 357 20.95 -16.10 11.25
N GLN A 358 20.21 -16.17 12.37
CA GLN A 358 19.81 -17.44 12.97
C GLN A 358 18.84 -18.26 12.09
N LEU A 359 18.25 -17.65 11.05
CA LEU A 359 17.39 -18.33 10.09
C LEU A 359 18.14 -18.88 8.87
N GLU A 360 19.48 -18.82 8.86
CA GLU A 360 20.28 -19.47 7.82
C GLU A 360 19.84 -20.94 7.63
N GLY A 361 19.53 -21.29 6.38
CA GLY A 361 18.97 -22.59 6.00
C GLY A 361 17.50 -22.56 5.60
N VAL A 362 16.74 -21.54 6.02
CA VAL A 362 15.38 -21.27 5.52
C VAL A 362 15.41 -20.97 4.01
N ARG A 363 14.42 -21.47 3.28
CA ARG A 363 14.20 -21.16 1.87
C ARG A 363 13.05 -20.18 1.67
N PHE A 364 13.08 -19.48 0.54
CA PHE A 364 11.94 -18.68 0.09
C PHE A 364 11.02 -19.53 -0.79
N SER A 365 9.75 -19.57 -0.41
CA SER A 365 8.71 -20.29 -1.13
C SER A 365 8.20 -19.52 -2.34
N HIS A 366 8.08 -18.19 -2.20
CA HIS A 366 7.54 -17.32 -3.24
C HIS A 366 8.35 -16.03 -3.36
N GLN A 367 8.35 -15.49 -4.58
CA GLN A 367 8.82 -14.15 -4.91
C GLN A 367 7.85 -13.48 -5.87
N TRP A 368 7.60 -12.19 -5.68
CA TRP A 368 6.81 -11.39 -6.62
C TRP A 368 7.21 -9.91 -6.57
N ALA A 369 6.59 -9.14 -7.45
CA ALA A 369 6.65 -7.69 -7.43
C ALA A 369 5.23 -7.10 -7.45
N GLY A 370 5.11 -5.86 -6.99
CA GLY A 370 3.89 -5.08 -7.01
C GLY A 370 4.15 -3.67 -7.54
N ALA A 371 3.30 -3.19 -8.45
CA ALA A 371 3.32 -1.82 -8.90
C ALA A 371 2.45 -0.94 -7.98
N ILE A 372 3.03 0.16 -7.49
CA ILE A 372 2.43 1.15 -6.61
C ILE A 372 2.25 2.44 -7.41
N ASP A 373 1.09 3.09 -7.28
CA ASP A 373 0.87 4.40 -7.88
C ASP A 373 1.38 5.50 -6.95
N SER A 374 2.48 6.13 -7.35
CA SER A 374 3.05 7.25 -6.60
C SER A 374 2.62 8.58 -7.21
N SER A 375 2.14 9.50 -6.38
CA SER A 375 1.89 10.90 -6.75
C SER A 375 3.04 11.80 -6.26
N THR A 376 3.12 13.04 -6.74
CA THR A 376 4.09 14.01 -6.20
C THR A 376 3.74 14.53 -4.81
N GLN A 377 2.61 14.10 -4.23
CA GLN A 377 2.22 14.42 -2.85
C GLN A 377 2.55 13.27 -1.90
N PHE A 378 2.98 12.12 -2.44
CA PHE A 378 3.16 10.88 -1.68
C PHE A 378 1.92 10.52 -0.84
N THR A 379 0.73 10.93 -1.25
CA THR A 379 -0.54 10.51 -0.66
C THR A 379 -1.64 10.55 -1.73
N ALA A 380 -2.76 9.91 -1.40
CA ALA A 380 -3.94 9.87 -2.24
C ALA A 380 -4.45 11.28 -2.54
N PHE A 381 -4.84 11.50 -3.80
CA PHE A 381 -5.55 12.69 -4.23
C PHE A 381 -6.88 12.31 -4.84
N TYR A 382 -7.80 13.27 -4.83
CA TYR A 382 -9.20 13.05 -5.14
C TYR A 382 -9.66 14.00 -6.24
N GLY A 383 -10.88 13.78 -6.74
CA GLY A 383 -11.60 14.82 -7.43
C GLY A 383 -12.79 14.32 -8.21
N THR A 384 -13.54 15.28 -8.74
CA THR A 384 -14.69 15.04 -9.61
C THR A 384 -14.42 15.52 -11.03
N ALA A 385 -15.09 14.88 -12.00
CA ALA A 385 -15.04 15.21 -13.40
C ALA A 385 -16.44 15.11 -14.02
N ARG A 386 -16.58 15.62 -15.25
CA ARG A 386 -17.83 15.55 -16.03
C ARG A 386 -19.04 16.15 -15.29
N ALA A 387 -18.83 17.34 -14.72
CA ALA A 387 -19.81 18.06 -13.91
C ALA A 387 -20.38 17.19 -12.78
N GLY A 388 -19.50 16.69 -11.91
CA GLY A 388 -19.88 15.92 -10.71
C GLY A 388 -20.20 14.44 -10.94
N ARG A 389 -20.36 13.99 -12.19
CA ARG A 389 -20.80 12.61 -12.48
C ARG A 389 -19.74 11.54 -12.27
N VAL A 390 -18.47 11.91 -12.22
CA VAL A 390 -17.36 10.96 -12.11
C VAL A 390 -16.48 11.37 -10.95
N ALA A 391 -16.29 10.50 -9.96
CA ALA A 391 -15.32 10.66 -8.88
C ALA A 391 -14.12 9.72 -9.10
N TYR A 392 -12.96 10.08 -8.58
CA TYR A 392 -11.76 9.25 -8.62
C TYR A 392 -10.86 9.51 -7.42
N ALA A 393 -10.08 8.50 -7.06
CA ALA A 393 -8.96 8.57 -6.12
C ALA A 393 -7.77 7.80 -6.70
N ALA A 394 -6.56 8.33 -6.53
CA ALA A 394 -5.31 7.70 -6.97
C ALA A 394 -4.12 8.27 -6.20
N GLY A 395 -2.93 7.69 -6.40
CA GLY A 395 -1.69 8.17 -5.80
C GLY A 395 -1.45 7.71 -4.38
N PHE A 396 -2.01 6.55 -3.99
CA PHE A 396 -2.00 6.08 -2.60
C PHE A 396 -0.60 5.88 -2.01
N THR A 397 0.44 5.75 -2.85
CA THR A 397 1.86 5.78 -2.43
C THR A 397 2.13 4.92 -1.18
N GLY A 398 1.84 3.62 -1.25
CA GLY A 398 2.10 2.68 -0.16
C GLY A 398 0.98 2.55 0.89
N LEU A 399 0.11 3.57 1.06
CA LEU A 399 -0.93 3.57 2.12
C LEU A 399 -2.25 2.89 1.72
N GLY A 400 -2.26 2.19 0.59
CA GLY A 400 -3.48 1.77 -0.10
C GLY A 400 -4.34 0.75 0.64
N VAL A 401 -3.87 0.16 1.74
CA VAL A 401 -4.68 -0.81 2.51
C VAL A 401 -5.72 -0.07 3.37
N GLY A 402 -5.27 0.82 4.27
CA GLY A 402 -6.16 1.58 5.16
C GLY A 402 -6.87 2.75 4.47
N SER A 403 -6.11 3.58 3.74
CA SER A 403 -6.62 4.84 3.17
C SER A 403 -7.68 4.67 2.07
N THR A 404 -7.81 3.47 1.49
CA THR A 404 -8.78 3.23 0.40
C THR A 404 -10.23 3.19 0.87
N ARG A 405 -10.48 2.83 2.14
CA ARG A 405 -11.82 2.95 2.73
C ARG A 405 -12.20 4.43 2.91
N PHE A 406 -11.28 5.25 3.42
CA PHE A 406 -11.46 6.70 3.52
C PHE A 406 -11.73 7.30 2.14
N ALA A 407 -10.97 6.90 1.11
CA ALA A 407 -11.19 7.31 -0.27
C ALA A 407 -12.57 6.92 -0.80
N GLY A 408 -13.07 5.74 -0.43
CA GLY A 408 -14.41 5.31 -0.78
C GLY A 408 -15.48 6.25 -0.24
N ASN A 409 -15.37 6.63 1.04
CA ASN A 409 -16.26 7.62 1.67
C ASN A 409 -16.16 8.99 1.01
N VAL A 410 -14.94 9.50 0.77
CA VAL A 410 -14.71 10.79 0.09
C VAL A 410 -15.36 10.82 -1.29
N MET A 411 -15.15 9.78 -2.10
CA MET A 411 -15.71 9.75 -3.46
C MET A 411 -17.24 9.70 -3.45
N LEU A 412 -17.86 8.98 -2.51
CA LEU A 412 -19.31 8.95 -2.36
C LEU A 412 -19.85 10.32 -1.90
N ASP A 413 -19.23 10.94 -0.89
CA ASP A 413 -19.60 12.28 -0.41
C ASP A 413 -19.53 13.31 -1.56
N LEU A 414 -18.48 13.25 -2.39
CA LEU A 414 -18.29 14.12 -3.56
C LEU A 414 -19.33 13.87 -4.68
N LEU A 415 -19.74 12.62 -4.92
CA LEU A 415 -20.78 12.29 -5.90
C LEU A 415 -22.16 12.75 -5.43
N ASP A 416 -22.45 12.58 -4.14
CA ASP A 416 -23.71 13.01 -3.52
C ASP A 416 -23.75 14.56 -3.31
N GLY A 417 -22.65 15.27 -3.61
CA GLY A 417 -22.55 16.73 -3.45
C GLY A 417 -22.62 17.20 -1.98
N SER A 418 -22.28 16.31 -1.05
CA SER A 418 -22.39 16.54 0.38
C SER A 418 -21.20 17.33 0.92
N GLU A 419 -21.45 18.34 1.76
CA GLU A 419 -20.40 19.02 2.51
C GLU A 419 -20.17 18.28 3.84
N THR A 420 -19.12 17.46 3.87
CA THR A 420 -18.66 16.72 5.06
C THR A 420 -17.27 17.20 5.48
N GLU A 421 -16.86 16.88 6.72
CA GLU A 421 -15.50 17.16 7.20
C GLU A 421 -14.43 16.63 6.25
N ARG A 422 -14.62 15.42 5.73
CA ARG A 422 -13.74 14.81 4.73
C ARG A 422 -13.62 15.66 3.46
N THR A 423 -14.75 16.12 2.91
CA THR A 423 -14.75 16.95 1.69
C THR A 423 -14.27 18.39 1.92
N ALA A 424 -14.18 18.84 3.18
CA ALA A 424 -13.70 20.15 3.55
C ALA A 424 -12.17 20.24 3.55
N LEU A 425 -11.47 19.11 3.78
CA LEU A 425 -10.02 19.04 3.83
C LEU A 425 -9.35 19.56 2.56
N GLN A 426 -8.32 20.39 2.73
CA GLN A 426 -7.40 20.79 1.67
C GLN A 426 -6.69 19.57 1.08
N MET A 427 -6.41 18.52 1.86
CA MET A 427 -5.91 17.25 1.34
C MET A 427 -6.83 16.65 0.27
N VAL A 428 -8.15 16.79 0.43
CA VAL A 428 -9.15 16.29 -0.53
C VAL A 428 -9.34 17.23 -1.72
N ARG A 429 -9.23 18.54 -1.49
CA ARG A 429 -9.48 19.59 -2.51
C ARG A 429 -8.26 19.89 -3.39
N ALA A 430 -7.05 19.69 -2.86
CA ALA A 430 -5.81 19.95 -3.58
C ALA A 430 -5.49 18.84 -4.58
N ARG A 431 -4.79 19.21 -5.66
CA ARG A 431 -4.28 18.26 -6.66
C ARG A 431 -2.76 18.19 -6.60
N PRO A 432 -2.16 17.02 -6.91
CA PRO A 432 -0.72 16.91 -7.05
C PRO A 432 -0.24 17.73 -8.25
N LEU A 433 1.04 18.06 -8.23
CA LEU A 433 1.69 18.57 -9.43
C LEU A 433 1.86 17.41 -10.41
N PRO A 434 1.62 17.62 -11.71
CA PRO A 434 1.88 16.58 -12.69
C PRO A 434 3.39 16.31 -12.76
N PHE A 435 3.77 15.04 -12.85
CA PHE A 435 5.14 14.68 -13.20
C PHE A 435 5.49 15.23 -14.59
N PRO A 436 6.72 15.75 -14.80
CA PRO A 436 7.13 16.28 -16.10
C PRO A 436 7.12 15.18 -17.18
N PRO A 437 6.90 15.47 -18.47
CA PRO A 437 6.98 14.47 -19.52
C PRO A 437 8.33 13.74 -19.55
N GLU A 438 8.36 12.54 -20.13
CA GLU A 438 9.62 11.82 -20.34
C GLU A 438 10.51 12.54 -21.36
N PRO A 439 11.84 12.55 -21.19
CA PRO A 439 12.65 11.79 -20.22
C PRO A 439 12.86 12.46 -18.85
N ALA A 440 12.31 13.66 -18.63
CA ALA A 440 12.60 14.43 -17.41
C ALA A 440 12.11 13.73 -16.13
N ALA A 441 10.96 13.03 -16.19
CA ALA A 441 10.49 12.24 -15.05
C ALA A 441 11.45 11.10 -14.70
N ALA A 442 11.90 10.31 -15.68
CA ALA A 442 12.86 9.24 -15.43
C ALA A 442 14.18 9.76 -14.83
N ILE A 443 14.68 10.90 -15.30
CA ILE A 443 15.89 11.52 -14.76
C ILE A 443 15.65 11.95 -13.30
N GLY A 444 14.57 12.69 -13.05
CA GLY A 444 14.25 13.19 -11.70
C GLY A 444 14.06 12.08 -10.69
N ILE A 445 13.22 11.08 -11.00
CA ILE A 445 12.89 9.99 -10.07
C ILE A 445 14.13 9.15 -9.76
N ASN A 446 14.94 8.79 -10.77
CA ASN A 446 16.14 8.00 -10.53
C ASN A 446 17.23 8.80 -9.80
N ALA A 447 17.32 10.12 -10.02
CA ALA A 447 18.21 10.98 -9.27
C ALA A 447 17.79 11.10 -7.79
N THR A 448 16.49 11.18 -7.50
CA THR A 448 15.95 11.13 -6.13
C THR A 448 16.29 9.80 -5.46
N ARG A 449 16.01 8.67 -6.12
CA ARG A 449 16.35 7.33 -5.60
C ARG A 449 17.85 7.18 -5.30
N TRP A 450 18.71 7.60 -6.24
CA TRP A 450 20.16 7.60 -6.02
C TRP A 450 20.57 8.48 -4.84
N SER A 451 19.87 9.60 -4.63
CA SER A 451 20.17 10.51 -3.53
C SER A 451 19.76 9.97 -2.17
N MET A 452 18.65 9.23 -2.09
CA MET A 452 18.22 8.51 -0.88
C MET A 452 19.23 7.44 -0.49
N ASP A 453 19.60 6.59 -1.46
CA ASP A 453 20.66 5.59 -1.29
C ASP A 453 21.96 6.25 -0.79
N ARG A 454 22.35 7.38 -1.38
CA ARG A 454 23.53 8.12 -0.93
C ARG A 454 23.41 8.64 0.49
N ALA A 455 22.22 9.08 0.92
CA ALA A 455 21.96 9.59 2.26
C ALA A 455 22.09 8.47 3.29
N ASP A 456 21.55 7.28 3.02
CA ASP A 456 21.74 6.09 3.87
C ASP A 456 23.23 5.75 4.01
N HIS A 457 24.00 5.79 2.92
CA HIS A 457 25.48 5.62 2.92
C HIS A 457 26.26 6.86 3.42
N ASN A 458 25.58 7.87 3.97
CA ASN A 458 26.16 9.10 4.47
C ASN A 458 25.55 9.52 5.82
N GLU A 459 25.17 8.55 6.66
CA GLU A 459 24.64 8.80 8.01
C GLU A 459 23.36 9.66 8.00
N GLY A 460 22.48 9.44 7.02
CA GLY A 460 21.23 10.19 6.85
C GLY A 460 21.42 11.60 6.29
N LYS A 461 22.66 12.05 6.00
CA LYS A 461 22.91 13.41 5.49
C LYS A 461 22.42 13.55 4.05
N ARG A 462 21.27 14.23 3.91
CA ARG A 462 20.63 14.57 2.64
C ARG A 462 21.52 15.46 1.77
N ASN A 463 21.66 15.12 0.49
CA ASN A 463 22.43 15.90 -0.48
C ASN A 463 21.65 17.14 -0.96
N LEU A 464 22.27 17.98 -1.81
CA LEU A 464 21.64 19.22 -2.29
C LEU A 464 20.33 18.95 -3.05
N LEU A 465 20.24 17.84 -3.79
CA LEU A 465 19.02 17.50 -4.53
C LEU A 465 17.86 17.21 -3.58
N LEU A 466 18.05 16.33 -2.59
CA LEU A 466 17.03 16.03 -1.58
C LEU A 466 16.62 17.30 -0.83
N LYS A 467 17.59 18.07 -0.31
CA LYS A 467 17.31 19.34 0.37
C LYS A 467 16.51 20.33 -0.49
N THR A 468 16.72 20.32 -1.81
CA THR A 468 15.96 21.18 -2.73
C THR A 468 14.54 20.65 -2.93
N LEU A 469 14.36 19.34 -3.09
CA LEU A 469 13.02 18.73 -3.14
C LEU A 469 12.26 18.97 -1.84
N ASP A 470 12.95 18.88 -0.71
CA ASP A 470 12.47 19.21 0.62
C ASP A 470 12.36 20.72 0.86
N ALA A 471 12.73 21.60 -0.05
CA ALA A 471 12.36 23.01 0.03
C ALA A 471 11.09 23.27 -0.79
N LEU A 472 10.87 22.46 -1.84
CA LEU A 472 9.79 22.61 -2.80
C LEU A 472 8.52 21.80 -2.45
N GLY A 473 8.50 21.07 -1.33
CA GLY A 473 7.37 20.21 -0.94
C GLY A 473 7.20 18.99 -1.85
N LEU A 474 8.32 18.53 -2.41
CA LEU A 474 8.45 17.35 -3.27
C LEU A 474 9.42 16.31 -2.67
N GLY A 475 9.83 16.54 -1.42
CA GLY A 475 10.65 15.63 -0.63
C GLY A 475 9.92 14.32 -0.38
N PHE A 476 10.69 13.24 -0.31
CA PHE A 476 10.22 11.98 0.23
C PHE A 476 10.72 11.97 1.68
N ASP A 477 9.82 12.37 2.57
CA ASP A 477 9.98 12.27 4.01
C ASP A 477 8.89 11.26 4.39
N SER A 478 9.31 10.05 4.76
CA SER A 478 8.46 8.88 5.05
C SER A 478 8.47 8.61 6.54
#